data_AF-A0A261B5F4-F1
#
_entry.id   AF-A0A261B5F4-F1
#
_cell.length_a   1.000
_cell.length_b   1.000
_cell.length_c   1.000
_cell.angle_alpha   90.00
_cell.angle_beta   90.00
_cell.angle_gamma   90.00
#
_symmetry.space_group_name_H-M   'P 1'
#
loop_
_entity.id
_entity.type
_entity.pdbx_description
1 polymer ?
#
loop_
_entity_poly.entity_id
_entity_poly.type
_entity_poly.pdbx_seq_one_letter_code
_entity_poly.pdbx_strand_id
1 'polypeptide(L)'
;MCPSSGHQMFLRPLGPWCMIFYPNYPCQDYEKIVSICGASVNKYLSGIESPDEFEWVRGKPSGSVADCLAFRVFSDRSYAIDNILCTATNTTDVCMGGEVCGIWPS
;
A
#
# COMPACT_ATOMS: atom_id res chain seq x y z
N MET A 1 4.13 10.38 -17.96
CA MET A 1 4.26 8.90 -17.88
C MET A 1 4.80 8.54 -16.50
N CYS A 2 4.66 7.31 -15.99
CA CYS A 2 5.25 7.00 -14.69
C CYS A 2 6.78 7.06 -14.74
N PRO A 3 7.43 7.55 -13.68
CA PRO A 3 8.87 7.85 -13.69
C PRO A 3 9.77 6.60 -13.69
N SER A 4 9.23 5.40 -13.40
CA SER A 4 9.98 4.15 -13.52
C SER A 4 9.10 2.96 -13.91
N SER A 5 9.73 1.94 -14.50
CA SER A 5 9.10 0.73 -15.06
C SER A 5 8.41 -0.18 -14.03
N GLY A 6 8.62 0.04 -12.73
CA GLY A 6 7.93 -0.69 -11.66
C GLY A 6 6.62 -0.05 -11.20
N HIS A 7 6.30 1.16 -11.68
CA HIS A 7 5.07 1.84 -11.31
C HIS A 7 3.95 1.52 -12.29
N GLN A 8 2.78 1.23 -11.75
CA GLN A 8 1.53 1.15 -12.49
C GLN A 8 0.82 2.51 -12.43
N MET A 9 0.39 3.02 -13.57
CA MET A 9 -0.38 4.27 -13.64
C MET A 9 -1.86 3.99 -13.40
N PHE A 10 -2.49 4.86 -12.61
CA PHE A 10 -3.92 4.92 -12.36
C PHE A 10 -4.42 6.35 -12.59
N LEU A 11 -5.66 6.47 -13.07
CA LEU A 11 -6.31 7.78 -13.24
C LEU A 11 -7.18 8.07 -12.02
N ARG A 12 -6.81 9.08 -11.24
CA ARG A 12 -7.58 9.55 -10.09
C ARG A 12 -8.32 10.85 -10.41
N PRO A 13 -9.34 11.24 -9.61
CA PRO A 13 -10.04 12.52 -9.78
C PRO A 13 -9.11 13.75 -9.71
N LEU A 14 -8.03 13.68 -8.94
CA LEU A 14 -7.05 14.77 -8.80
C LEU A 14 -5.91 14.72 -9.81
N GLY A 15 -5.91 13.72 -10.70
CA GLY A 15 -4.89 13.54 -11.73
C GLY A 15 -4.33 12.13 -11.79
N PRO A 16 -3.50 11.84 -12.80
CA PRO A 16 -2.82 10.56 -12.91
C PRO A 16 -1.88 10.32 -11.71
N TRP A 17 -1.84 9.09 -11.24
CA TRP A 17 -1.07 8.68 -10.07
C TRP A 17 -0.34 7.38 -10.35
N CYS A 18 0.95 7.30 -10.00
CA CYS A 18 1.79 6.14 -10.26
C CYS A 18 2.05 5.39 -8.97
N MET A 19 1.66 4.12 -8.90
CA MET A 19 1.75 3.30 -7.69
C MET A 19 2.73 2.15 -7.87
N ILE A 20 3.44 1.80 -6.80
CA ILE A 20 4.32 0.65 -6.69
C ILE A 20 4.10 -0.04 -5.34
N PHE A 21 4.12 -1.37 -5.35
CA PHE A 21 3.96 -2.18 -4.15
C PHE A 21 5.32 -2.69 -3.67
N TYR A 22 5.58 -2.57 -2.37
CA TYR A 22 6.76 -3.09 -1.71
C TYR A 22 6.34 -4.17 -0.70
N PRO A 23 6.83 -5.41 -0.87
CA PRO A 23 6.67 -6.43 0.17
C PRO A 23 7.67 -6.18 1.31
N ASN A 24 7.19 -6.34 2.55
CA ASN A 24 8.02 -6.25 3.75
C ASN A 24 8.31 -7.64 4.32
N TYR A 25 9.60 -7.97 4.43
CA TYR A 25 10.05 -9.15 5.15
C TYR A 25 11.37 -8.85 5.91
N PRO A 26 11.37 -8.83 7.26
CA PRO A 26 10.22 -9.01 8.15
C PRO A 26 9.18 -7.88 7.99
N CYS A 27 7.96 -8.11 8.49
CA CYS A 27 6.91 -7.10 8.49
C CYS A 27 7.32 -5.86 9.32
N GLN A 28 6.80 -4.69 8.96
CA GLN A 28 7.22 -3.39 9.49
C GLN A 28 6.08 -2.71 10.26
N ASP A 29 6.41 -1.72 11.09
CA ASP A 29 5.43 -0.82 11.68
C ASP A 29 5.04 0.32 10.72
N TYR A 30 3.99 1.08 11.10
CA TYR A 30 3.45 2.15 10.27
C TYR A 30 4.47 3.26 9.97
N GLU A 31 5.17 3.74 10.99
CA GLU A 31 6.11 4.86 10.85
C GLU A 31 7.24 4.49 9.88
N LYS A 32 7.67 3.22 9.94
CA LYS A 32 8.68 2.68 9.07
C LYS A 32 8.23 2.62 7.61
N ILE A 33 7.01 2.15 7.31
CA ILE A 33 6.53 2.13 5.92
C ILE A 33 6.29 3.53 5.35
N VAL A 34 5.85 4.48 6.17
CA VAL A 34 5.75 5.89 5.79
C VAL A 34 7.14 6.43 5.43
N SER A 35 8.15 6.13 6.25
CA SER A 35 9.53 6.52 5.99
C SER A 35 10.10 5.87 4.71
N ILE A 36 9.75 4.61 4.40
CA ILE A 36 10.20 3.92 3.19
C ILE A 36 9.63 4.61 1.93
N CYS A 37 8.34 4.94 1.93
CA CYS A 37 7.75 5.67 0.82
C CYS A 37 8.30 7.10 0.70
N GLY A 38 8.53 7.77 1.83
CA GLY A 38 9.09 9.13 1.90
C GLY A 38 10.60 9.23 1.65
N ALA A 39 11.30 8.11 1.42
CA ALA A 39 12.75 8.09 1.17
C ALA A 39 13.16 8.72 -0.19
N SER A 40 12.19 9.08 -1.04
CA SER A 40 12.44 9.72 -2.33
C SER A 40 11.54 10.95 -2.51
N VAL A 41 12.06 11.95 -3.22
CA VAL A 41 11.32 13.19 -3.50
C VAL A 41 10.04 12.87 -4.27
N ASN A 42 8.93 13.49 -3.87
CA ASN A 42 7.59 13.33 -4.45
C ASN A 42 6.99 11.92 -4.37
N LYS A 43 7.57 11.02 -3.56
CA LYS A 43 7.04 9.69 -3.30
C LYS A 43 6.42 9.65 -1.90
N TYR A 44 5.24 9.06 -1.79
CA TYR A 44 4.42 9.07 -0.57
C TYR A 44 3.78 7.71 -0.34
N LEU A 45 3.39 7.41 0.91
CA LEU A 45 2.50 6.30 1.18
C LEU A 45 1.17 6.57 0.46
N SER A 46 0.76 5.65 -0.41
CA SER A 46 -0.37 5.86 -1.32
C SER A 46 -1.61 5.18 -0.80
N GLY A 47 -2.72 5.90 -0.87
CA GLY A 47 -4.04 5.30 -0.81
C GLY A 47 -4.44 4.44 -2.00
N ILE A 48 -5.65 3.87 -1.91
CA ILE A 48 -6.40 3.19 -2.97
C ILE A 48 -7.68 4.01 -3.20
N GLU A 49 -7.83 4.65 -4.35
CA GLU A 49 -8.96 5.55 -4.62
C GLU A 49 -9.93 5.00 -5.67
N SER A 50 -9.64 3.83 -6.24
CA SER A 50 -10.48 3.21 -7.27
C SER A 50 -10.57 1.69 -7.14
N PRO A 51 -11.63 1.06 -7.70
CA PRO A 51 -11.70 -0.40 -7.81
C PRO A 51 -10.52 -1.00 -8.57
N ASP A 52 -10.02 -0.34 -9.61
CA ASP A 52 -8.88 -0.84 -10.40
C ASP A 52 -7.59 -0.87 -9.57
N GLU A 53 -7.37 0.15 -8.73
CA GLU A 53 -6.27 0.17 -7.77
C GLU A 53 -6.41 -0.97 -6.75
N PHE A 54 -7.63 -1.24 -6.28
CA PHE A 54 -7.93 -2.36 -5.38
C PHE A 54 -7.66 -3.72 -6.03
N GLU A 55 -8.13 -3.92 -7.26
CA GLU A 55 -7.88 -5.17 -8.00
C GLU A 55 -6.39 -5.36 -8.28
N TRP A 56 -5.63 -4.28 -8.51
CA TRP A 56 -4.20 -4.38 -8.74
C TRP A 56 -3.42 -4.79 -7.48
N VAL A 57 -3.86 -4.36 -6.29
CA VAL A 57 -3.26 -4.80 -5.01
C VAL A 57 -3.83 -6.12 -4.51
N ARG A 58 -4.98 -6.56 -5.03
CA ARG A 58 -5.62 -7.82 -4.64
C ARG A 58 -4.65 -8.99 -4.82
N GLY A 59 -4.43 -9.74 -3.76
CA GLY A 59 -3.48 -10.88 -3.75
C GLY A 59 -2.02 -10.53 -3.45
N LYS A 60 -1.69 -9.26 -3.16
CA LYS A 60 -0.37 -8.84 -2.70
C LYS A 60 -0.40 -8.41 -1.22
N PRO A 61 0.45 -8.95 -0.31
CA PRO A 61 1.30 -10.15 -0.40
C PRO A 61 0.56 -11.42 0.11
N SER A 62 0.77 -12.57 -0.54
CA SER A 62 0.01 -13.82 -0.31
C SER A 62 0.64 -14.76 0.73
N GLY A 63 1.15 -14.25 1.86
CA GLY A 63 1.80 -15.08 2.89
C GLY A 63 0.92 -16.27 3.30
N SER A 64 1.25 -17.51 2.93
CA SER A 64 0.44 -18.69 3.24
C SER A 64 0.48 -18.99 4.76
N VAL A 65 -0.56 -19.42 5.48
CA VAL A 65 -1.82 -20.14 5.14
C VAL A 65 -3.03 -19.68 6.00
N ALA A 66 -2.94 -18.55 6.72
CA ALA A 66 -4.04 -18.03 7.54
C ALA A 66 -4.12 -16.48 7.56
N ASP A 67 -3.39 -15.85 6.64
CA ASP A 67 -3.21 -14.41 6.58
C ASP A 67 -4.28 -13.80 5.66
N CYS A 68 -5.09 -12.94 6.25
CA CYS A 68 -6.00 -12.04 5.55
C CYS A 68 -5.34 -10.66 5.45
N LEU A 69 -5.46 -10.07 4.27
CA LEU A 69 -5.04 -8.70 4.05
C LEU A 69 -6.15 -7.77 4.52
N ALA A 70 -5.88 -6.99 5.56
CA ALA A 70 -6.73 -5.87 5.91
C ALA A 70 -6.24 -4.63 5.14
N PHE A 71 -7.16 -3.95 4.47
CA PHE A 71 -6.88 -2.61 3.96
C PHE A 71 -7.14 -1.64 5.10
N ARG A 72 -6.08 -1.09 5.68
CA ARG A 72 -6.21 -0.02 6.67
C ARG A 72 -6.46 1.27 5.94
N VAL A 73 -7.69 1.78 6.03
CA VAL A 73 -8.05 3.11 5.53
C VAL A 73 -7.85 4.12 6.65
N PHE A 74 -6.99 5.10 6.45
CA PHE A 74 -6.75 6.17 7.41
C PHE A 74 -7.77 7.30 7.23
N SER A 75 -7.90 8.18 8.23
CA SER A 75 -8.83 9.31 8.20
C SER A 75 -8.56 10.30 7.06
N ASP A 76 -7.33 10.34 6.56
CA ASP A 76 -6.89 11.14 5.42
C ASP A 76 -7.12 10.44 4.07
N ARG A 77 -7.79 9.27 4.05
CA ARG A 77 -8.02 8.43 2.87
C ARG A 77 -6.74 7.88 2.24
N SER A 78 -5.63 7.83 2.98
CA SER A 78 -4.51 6.96 2.64
C SER A 78 -4.83 5.51 3.05
N TYR A 79 -4.11 4.55 2.48
CA TYR A 79 -4.38 3.12 2.65
C TYR A 79 -3.06 2.40 2.91
N ALA A 80 -3.05 1.50 3.88
CA ALA A 80 -1.96 0.55 4.10
C ALA A 80 -2.48 -0.88 4.00
N ILE A 81 -1.56 -1.82 3.76
CA ILE A 81 -1.86 -3.25 3.69
C ILE A 81 -1.38 -3.89 4.99
N ASP A 82 -2.35 -4.22 5.82
CA ASP A 82 -2.19 -4.89 7.10
C ASP A 82 -2.19 -6.41 6.87
N ASN A 83 -1.24 -7.12 7.47
CA ASN A 83 -1.28 -8.58 7.51
C ASN A 83 -1.91 -9.04 8.83
N ILE A 84 -3.12 -9.59 8.78
CA ILE A 84 -3.85 -10.05 9.97
C ILE A 84 -4.24 -11.51 9.84
N LEU A 85 -4.46 -12.20 10.96
CA LEU A 85 -5.14 -13.49 10.89
C LEU A 85 -6.57 -13.29 10.38
N CYS A 86 -7.05 -14.17 9.51
CA CYS A 86 -8.43 -14.11 9.02
C CYS A 86 -9.52 -14.16 10.10
N THR A 87 -9.14 -14.54 11.33
CA THR A 87 -10.01 -14.59 12.51
C THR A 87 -9.82 -13.41 13.47
N ALA A 88 -8.91 -12.48 13.19
CA ALA A 88 -8.61 -11.37 14.08
C ALA A 88 -9.76 -10.36 14.12
N THR A 89 -10.26 -10.07 15.33
CA THR A 89 -11.31 -9.05 15.58
C THR A 89 -10.76 -7.76 16.17
N ASN A 90 -9.46 -7.71 16.50
CA ASN A 90 -8.81 -6.56 17.12
C ASN A 90 -7.40 -6.36 16.53
N THR A 91 -7.12 -5.17 16.00
CA THR A 91 -5.99 -4.85 15.09
C THR A 91 -5.07 -3.75 15.64
N THR A 92 -4.93 -3.68 16.96
CA THR A 92 -4.11 -2.64 17.62
C THR A 92 -2.61 -2.84 17.44
N ASP A 93 -2.14 -4.08 17.24
CA ASP A 93 -0.72 -4.43 17.05
C ASP A 93 -0.50 -5.14 15.71
N VAL A 94 -0.78 -4.45 14.61
CA VAL A 94 -0.68 -5.06 13.27
C VAL A 94 0.71 -4.89 12.69
N CYS A 95 1.25 -6.00 12.19
CA CYS A 95 2.49 -6.03 11.45
C CYS A 95 2.22 -5.87 9.96
N MET A 96 2.82 -4.88 9.31
CA MET A 96 2.55 -4.58 7.90
C MET A 96 3.44 -5.43 7.00
N GLY A 97 2.81 -6.37 6.27
CA GLY A 97 3.49 -7.26 5.33
C GLY A 97 3.86 -6.60 3.99
N GLY A 98 3.39 -5.38 3.74
CA GLY A 98 3.77 -4.59 2.58
C GLY A 98 3.08 -3.23 2.54
N GLU A 99 3.57 -2.36 1.68
CA GLU A 99 3.06 -1.01 1.49
C GLU A 99 2.92 -0.66 0.02
N VAL A 100 2.00 0.27 -0.26
CA VAL A 100 1.85 0.86 -1.58
C VAL A 100 2.38 2.28 -1.51
N CYS A 101 3.46 2.54 -2.23
CA CYS A 101 3.93 3.90 -2.40
C CYS A 101 3.41 4.46 -3.72
N GLY A 102 3.22 5.77 -3.78
CA GLY A 102 2.83 6.46 -5.00
C GLY A 102 3.65 7.72 -5.25
N ILE A 103 3.68 8.12 -6.51
CA ILE A 103 4.45 9.25 -7.02
C ILE A 103 3.67 9.94 -8.13
N TRP A 104 3.82 11.27 -8.21
CA TRP A 104 3.27 12.02 -9.33
C TRP A 104 3.99 11.63 -10.64
N PRO A 105 3.27 11.51 -11.77
CA PRO A 105 3.89 11.31 -13.07
C PRO A 105 4.85 12.45 -13.40
N SER A 106 5.93 12.11 -14.10
CA SER A 106 6.84 13.08 -14.74
C SER A 106 6.32 13.52 -16.10
#